data_AF-A0A536I9B5-F1
#
_entry.id   AF-A0A536I9B5-F1
#
_cell.length_a   1.000
_cell.length_b   1.000
_cell.length_c   1.000
_cell.angle_alpha   90.00
_cell.angle_beta   90.00
_cell.angle_gamma   90.00
#
_symmetry.space_group_name_H-M   'P 1'
#
loop_
_entity.id
_entity.type
_entity.pdbx_description
1 polymer ?
#
loop_
_entity_poly.entity_id
_entity_poly.type
_entity_poly.pdbx_seq_one_letter_code
_entity_poly.pdbx_strand_id
1 'polypeptide(L)'
;MARRLFVVEDDLLFAQRVRAAAGRLGIPLEAIGPAAARSRTWRLDEVVVLQATLRPDQQVALVDQLIHREPPPVVIAVTGHLETALRQRLKALGATLAAHSSMDRVLARALRISGARGGADPRPHPPA
;
A
#
# COMPACT_ATOMS: atom_id res chain seq x y z
N MET A 1 17.89 -7.41 0.95
CA MET A 1 17.53 -7.17 -0.46
C MET A 1 16.76 -5.88 -0.55
N ALA A 2 17.01 -5.09 -1.61
CA ALA A 2 16.31 -3.83 -1.85
C ALA A 2 14.85 -4.12 -2.25
N ARG A 3 13.90 -3.60 -1.47
CA ARG A 3 12.47 -3.82 -1.71
C ARG A 3 12.01 -2.93 -2.86
N ARG A 4 11.28 -3.52 -3.80
CA ARG A 4 10.73 -2.80 -4.96
C ARG A 4 9.33 -2.32 -4.65
N LEU A 5 9.05 -1.10 -5.07
CA LEU A 5 7.75 -0.47 -4.92
C LEU A 5 7.04 -0.43 -6.27
N PHE A 6 5.82 -0.94 -6.31
CA PHE A 6 4.95 -0.92 -7.47
C PHE A 6 3.73 -0.06 -7.16
N VAL A 7 3.34 0.79 -8.10
CA VAL A 7 2.06 1.49 -8.05
C VAL A 7 1.14 0.96 -9.13
N VAL A 8 -0.08 0.58 -8.74
CA VAL A 8 -1.15 0.28 -9.70
C VAL A 8 -1.66 1.62 -10.24
N GLU A 9 -1.41 1.86 -11.52
CA GLU A 9 -1.75 3.11 -12.19
C GLU A 9 -3.15 3.01 -12.80
N ASP A 10 -4.17 3.07 -11.95
CA ASP A 10 -5.57 3.26 -12.36
C ASP A 10 -6.02 4.72 -12.26
N ASP A 11 -5.25 5.55 -11.55
CA ASP A 11 -5.39 7.00 -11.44
C ASP A 11 -4.01 7.68 -11.55
N LEU A 12 -3.86 8.57 -12.53
CA LEU A 12 -2.58 9.23 -12.82
C LEU A 12 -2.15 10.19 -11.71
N LEU A 13 -3.09 10.90 -11.08
CA LEU A 13 -2.79 11.84 -10.00
C LEU A 13 -2.29 11.09 -8.75
N PHE A 14 -2.93 9.97 -8.42
CA PHE A 14 -2.48 9.07 -7.39
C PHE A 14 -1.07 8.54 -7.69
N ALA A 15 -0.84 8.01 -8.90
CA ALA A 15 0.47 7.49 -9.27
C ALA A 15 1.57 8.55 -9.15
N GLN A 16 1.30 9.81 -9.53
CA GLN A 16 2.23 10.93 -9.30
C GLN A 16 2.49 11.21 -7.82
N ARG A 17 1.47 11.13 -6.96
CA ARG A 17 1.66 11.28 -5.50
C ARG A 17 2.53 10.16 -4.92
N VAL A 18 2.33 8.92 -5.35
CA VAL A 18 3.18 7.79 -4.92
C VAL A 18 4.60 7.96 -5.45
N ARG A 19 4.79 8.40 -6.70
CA ARG A 19 6.12 8.74 -7.27
C ARG A 19 6.83 9.80 -6.44
N ALA A 20 6.15 10.87 -6.06
CA ALA A 20 6.72 11.92 -5.22
C ALA A 20 7.15 11.39 -3.84
N ALA A 21 6.32 10.53 -3.21
CA ALA A 21 6.67 9.89 -1.93
C ALA A 21 7.86 8.93 -2.07
N ALA A 22 7.87 8.10 -3.12
CA ALA A 22 8.99 7.20 -3.42
C ALA A 22 10.30 7.99 -3.65
N GLY A 23 10.23 9.11 -4.38
CA GLY A 23 11.36 10.01 -4.60
C GLY A 23 11.92 10.59 -3.31
N ARG A 24 11.06 11.05 -2.39
CA ARG A 24 11.50 11.52 -1.05
C ARG A 24 12.17 10.44 -0.22
N LEU A 25 11.78 9.18 -0.42
CA LEU A 25 12.34 8.03 0.29
C LEU A 25 13.54 7.39 -0.44
N GLY A 26 13.91 7.88 -1.63
CA GLY A 26 14.98 7.32 -2.46
C GLY A 26 14.70 5.90 -2.98
N ILE A 27 13.42 5.56 -3.20
CA ILE A 27 13.00 4.20 -3.57
C ILE A 27 12.66 4.15 -5.06
N PRO A 28 13.16 3.15 -5.80
CA PRO A 28 12.71 2.92 -7.16
C PRO A 28 11.23 2.51 -7.18
N LEU A 29 10.45 3.22 -7.98
CA LEU A 29 9.02 2.94 -8.18
C LEU A 29 8.75 2.55 -9.64
N GLU A 30 8.05 1.44 -9.81
CA GLU A 30 7.55 0.96 -11.11
C GLU A 30 6.03 1.15 -11.17
N ALA A 31 5.55 1.81 -12.22
CA ALA A 31 4.12 1.93 -12.46
C ALA A 31 3.64 0.77 -13.33
N ILE A 32 2.56 0.12 -12.90
CA ILE A 32 1.98 -1.03 -13.58
C ILE A 32 0.47 -0.88 -13.71
N GLY A 33 -0.12 -1.39 -14.77
CA GLY A 33 -1.57 -1.45 -14.90
C GLY A 33 -2.20 -2.56 -14.03
N PRO A 34 -3.52 -2.50 -13.75
CA PRO A 34 -4.21 -3.54 -13.00
C PRO A 34 -4.07 -4.95 -13.60
N ALA A 35 -4.08 -5.07 -14.93
CA ALA A 35 -3.89 -6.36 -15.60
C ALA A 35 -2.48 -6.93 -15.37
N ALA A 36 -1.44 -6.08 -15.45
CA ALA A 36 -0.06 -6.47 -15.19
C ALA A 36 0.14 -6.86 -13.72
N ALA A 37 -0.50 -6.16 -12.78
CA ALA A 37 -0.48 -6.53 -11.37
C ALA A 37 -1.06 -7.93 -11.11
N ARG A 38 -2.10 -8.32 -11.87
CA ARG A 38 -2.73 -9.65 -11.78
C ARG A 38 -1.91 -10.75 -12.43
N SER A 39 -1.19 -10.49 -13.51
CA SER A 39 -0.45 -11.55 -14.23
C SER A 39 0.99 -11.71 -13.75
N ARG A 40 1.52 -10.75 -12.98
CA ARG A 40 2.89 -10.77 -12.49
C ARG A 40 3.12 -11.83 -11.42
N THR A 41 4.28 -12.48 -11.49
CA THR A 41 4.84 -13.28 -10.39
C THR A 41 5.47 -12.34 -9.37
N TRP A 42 4.97 -12.39 -8.15
CA TRP A 42 5.40 -11.52 -7.05
C TRP A 42 6.50 -12.16 -6.22
N ARG A 43 7.17 -11.34 -5.41
CA ARG A 43 8.07 -11.78 -4.33
C ARG A 43 7.56 -11.24 -2.99
N LEU A 44 7.86 -11.96 -1.91
CA LEU A 44 7.46 -11.59 -0.52
C LEU A 44 7.94 -10.19 -0.10
N ASP A 45 9.02 -9.70 -0.70
CA ASP A 45 9.63 -8.41 -0.39
C ASP A 45 9.21 -7.28 -1.32
N GLU A 46 8.38 -7.56 -2.33
CA GLU A 46 7.78 -6.55 -3.21
C GLU A 46 6.55 -5.92 -2.57
N VAL A 47 6.39 -4.61 -2.76
CA VAL A 47 5.31 -3.82 -2.19
C VAL A 47 4.45 -3.26 -3.32
N VAL A 48 3.15 -3.47 -3.26
CA VAL A 48 2.17 -2.97 -4.22
C VAL A 48 1.29 -1.93 -3.57
N VAL A 49 1.16 -0.76 -4.19
CA VAL A 49 0.35 0.36 -3.72
C VAL A 49 -0.76 0.63 -4.72
N LEU A 50 -2.00 0.75 -4.25
CA LEU A 50 -3.16 1.08 -5.09
C LEU A 50 -4.11 2.04 -4.39
N GLN A 51 -4.87 2.81 -5.19
CA GLN A 51 -5.94 3.66 -4.72
C GLN A 51 -7.23 2.84 -4.65
N ALA A 52 -7.76 2.63 -3.45
CA ALA A 52 -8.94 1.78 -3.29
C ALA A 52 -10.27 2.50 -3.53
N THR A 53 -10.28 3.84 -3.58
CA THR A 53 -11.50 4.65 -3.72
C THR A 53 -12.06 4.67 -5.14
N LEU A 54 -11.22 4.49 -6.16
CA LEU A 54 -11.67 4.48 -7.55
C LEU A 54 -12.15 3.08 -7.93
N ARG A 55 -13.46 2.92 -8.19
CA ARG A 55 -14.10 1.62 -8.51
C ARG A 55 -13.85 0.59 -7.38
N PRO A 56 -14.38 0.82 -6.17
CA PRO A 56 -13.99 0.11 -4.96
C PRO A 56 -14.15 -1.41 -5.05
N ASP A 57 -15.21 -1.93 -5.68
CA ASP A 57 -15.38 -3.38 -5.83
C ASP A 57 -14.27 -4.01 -6.70
N GLN A 58 -13.82 -3.32 -7.75
CA GLN A 58 -12.71 -3.80 -8.59
C GLN A 58 -11.38 -3.77 -7.83
N GLN A 59 -11.18 -2.77 -6.97
CA GLN A 59 -9.97 -2.65 -6.16
C GLN A 59 -9.95 -3.68 -5.04
N VAL A 60 -11.07 -3.94 -4.38
CA VAL A 60 -11.21 -5.00 -3.39
C VAL A 60 -10.92 -6.36 -4.03
N ALA A 61 -11.47 -6.63 -5.22
CA ALA A 61 -11.16 -7.85 -5.97
C ALA A 61 -9.67 -7.95 -6.36
N LEU A 62 -9.03 -6.84 -6.73
CA LEU A 62 -7.59 -6.83 -7.04
C LEU A 62 -6.75 -7.11 -5.79
N VAL A 63 -7.09 -6.49 -4.66
CA VAL A 63 -6.43 -6.71 -3.37
C VAL A 63 -6.55 -8.17 -2.94
N ASP A 64 -7.76 -8.74 -3.00
CA ASP A 64 -8.02 -10.15 -2.71
C ASP A 64 -7.14 -11.06 -3.58
N GLN A 65 -7.10 -10.82 -4.88
CA GLN A 65 -6.28 -11.59 -5.81
C GLN A 65 -4.77 -11.47 -5.57
N LEU A 66 -4.28 -10.33 -5.06
CA LEU A 66 -2.87 -10.13 -4.76
C LEU A 66 -2.48 -10.81 -3.44
N ILE A 67 -3.32 -10.71 -2.42
CA ILE A 67 -3.05 -11.30 -1.10
C ILE A 67 -3.07 -12.83 -1.15
N HIS A 68 -3.86 -13.42 -2.05
CA HIS A 68 -3.89 -14.87 -2.28
C HIS A 68 -2.84 -15.37 -3.30
N ARG A 69 -1.85 -14.55 -3.68
CA ARG A 69 -0.73 -15.02 -4.52
C ARG A 69 0.26 -15.86 -3.74
N GLU A 70 0.98 -16.72 -4.44
CA GLU A 70 2.07 -17.51 -3.89
C GLU A 70 3.37 -17.25 -4.66
N PRO A 71 4.34 -16.52 -4.07
CA PRO A 71 4.25 -15.80 -2.79
C PRO A 71 3.43 -14.50 -2.87
N PRO A 72 2.80 -14.04 -1.77
CA PRO A 72 2.04 -12.79 -1.78
C PRO A 72 2.97 -11.57 -1.64
N PRO A 73 2.75 -10.49 -2.42
CA PRO A 73 3.39 -9.22 -2.16
C PRO A 73 2.76 -8.53 -0.94
N VAL A 74 3.43 -7.50 -0.43
CA VAL A 74 2.84 -6.61 0.57
C VAL A 74 1.90 -5.62 -0.13
N VAL A 75 0.60 -5.69 0.15
CA VAL A 75 -0.40 -4.81 -0.46
C VAL A 75 -0.73 -3.63 0.46
N ILE A 76 -0.56 -2.42 -0.06
CA ILE A 76 -0.94 -1.15 0.59
C ILE A 76 -2.12 -0.55 -0.17
N ALA A 77 -3.29 -0.56 0.45
CA ALA A 77 -4.49 0.08 -0.07
C ALA A 77 -4.62 1.50 0.51
N VAL A 78 -4.58 2.49 -0.38
CA VAL A 78 -4.74 3.90 -0.01
C VAL A 78 -6.21 4.28 -0.12
N THR A 79 -6.77 4.79 0.99
CA THR A 79 -8.19 5.16 1.10
C THR A 79 -8.36 6.59 1.57
N GLY A 80 -9.50 7.20 1.25
CA GLY A 80 -9.97 8.42 1.93
C GLY A 80 -10.35 8.15 3.40
N HIS A 81 -10.49 9.22 4.19
CA HIS A 81 -10.81 9.10 5.61
C HIS A 81 -12.26 8.67 5.88
N LEU A 82 -13.18 8.98 4.96
CA LEU A 82 -14.62 8.74 5.10
C LEU A 82 -15.07 7.33 4.67
N GLU A 83 -14.18 6.56 4.05
CA GLU A 83 -14.47 5.26 3.43
C GLU A 83 -14.48 4.10 4.44
N THR A 84 -15.21 4.24 5.55
CA THR A 84 -15.13 3.31 6.70
C THR A 84 -15.43 1.86 6.32
N ALA A 85 -16.51 1.62 5.56
CA ALA A 85 -16.89 0.26 5.13
C ALA A 85 -15.84 -0.38 4.20
N LEU A 86 -15.31 0.40 3.24
CA LEU A 86 -14.26 -0.04 2.34
C LEU A 86 -12.97 -0.38 3.13
N ARG A 87 -12.57 0.47 4.07
CA ARG A 87 -11.42 0.22 4.95
C ARG A 87 -11.59 -1.06 5.75
N GLN A 88 -12.77 -1.33 6.29
CA GLN A 88 -13.05 -2.57 7.02
C GLN A 88 -12.90 -3.79 6.11
N ARG A 89 -13.47 -3.76 4.89
CA ARG A 89 -13.34 -4.85 3.92
C ARG A 89 -11.89 -5.12 3.55
N LEU A 90 -11.13 -4.08 3.19
CA LEU A 90 -9.71 -4.19 2.84
C LEU A 90 -8.86 -4.71 4.01
N LYS A 91 -9.15 -4.27 5.23
CA LYS A 91 -8.48 -4.77 6.43
C LYS A 91 -8.78 -6.25 6.67
N ALA A 92 -10.03 -6.68 6.45
CA ALA A 92 -10.43 -8.08 6.59
C ALA A 92 -9.71 -8.99 5.58
N LEU A 93 -9.40 -8.48 4.39
CA LEU A 93 -8.57 -9.18 3.41
C LEU A 93 -7.09 -9.26 3.79
N GLY A 94 -6.62 -8.49 4.78
CA GLY A 94 -5.20 -8.45 5.18
C GLY A 94 -4.38 -7.36 4.50
N ALA A 95 -5.02 -6.41 3.80
CA ALA A 95 -4.30 -5.28 3.21
C ALA A 95 -3.78 -4.33 4.29
N THR A 96 -2.59 -3.76 4.06
CA THR A 96 -2.11 -2.63 4.83
C THR A 96 -2.86 -1.37 4.39
N LEU A 97 -3.48 -0.64 5.31
CA LEU A 97 -4.20 0.58 5.00
C LEU A 97 -3.32 1.82 5.16
N ALA A 98 -3.46 2.76 4.23
CA ALA A 98 -2.89 4.10 4.36
C ALA A 98 -3.93 5.18 4.03
N ALA A 99 -3.91 6.26 4.80
CA ALA A 99 -4.48 7.52 4.34
C ALA A 99 -3.44 8.27 3.50
N HIS A 100 -3.88 9.12 2.57
CA HIS A 100 -2.97 9.94 1.74
C HIS A 100 -1.96 10.74 2.58
N SER A 101 -2.38 11.30 3.72
CA SER A 101 -1.53 12.07 4.63
C SER A 101 -0.46 11.24 5.35
N SER A 102 -0.69 9.92 5.47
CA SER A 102 0.19 8.99 6.18
C SER A 102 1.01 8.10 5.24
N MET A 103 0.89 8.31 3.93
CA MET A 103 1.42 7.39 2.91
C MET A 103 2.93 7.19 3.03
N ASP A 104 3.72 8.27 3.12
CA ASP A 104 5.19 8.20 3.27
C ASP A 104 5.62 7.30 4.44
N ARG A 105 4.94 7.42 5.58
CA ARG A 105 5.23 6.62 6.78
C ARG A 105 4.90 5.15 6.57
N VAL A 106 3.76 4.85 5.94
CA VAL A 106 3.36 3.47 5.66
C VAL A 106 4.28 2.83 4.63
N LEU A 107 4.66 3.57 3.58
CA LEU A 107 5.64 3.13 2.58
C LEU A 107 6.99 2.83 3.24
N ALA A 108 7.55 3.75 4.02
CA ALA A 108 8.81 3.56 4.71
C ALA A 108 8.80 2.31 5.61
N ARG A 109 7.71 2.10 6.36
CA ARG A 109 7.53 0.90 7.21
C ARG A 109 7.44 -0.38 6.37
N ALA A 110 6.62 -0.38 5.32
CA ALA A 110 6.45 -1.53 4.43
C ALA A 110 7.73 -1.86 3.66
N LEU A 111 8.59 -0.87 3.44
CA LEU A 111 9.88 -1.02 2.75
C LEU A 111 11.04 -1.20 3.74
N ARG A 112 10.76 -1.38 5.05
CA ARG A 112 11.76 -1.55 6.13
C ARG A 112 12.86 -0.50 6.09
N ILE A 113 12.51 0.73 5.72
CA ILE A 113 13.42 1.87 5.75
C ILE A 113 13.48 2.35 7.20
N SER A 114 14.43 1.80 7.95
CA SER A 114 14.78 2.25 9.29
C SER A 114 15.41 3.64 9.19
N GLY A 115 14.56 4.67 9.19
CA GLY A 115 15.00 6.06 9.04
C GLY A 115 13.88 7.12 9.19
N ALA A 116 12.61 6.75 9.04
CA ALA A 116 11.49 7.65 9.33
C ALA A 116 11.23 7.76 10.85
N ARG A 117 12.19 8.33 11.58
CA ARG A 117 12.02 8.77 12.98
C ARG A 117 11.01 9.91 12.99
N GLY A 118 9.75 9.59 13.27
CA GLY A 118 8.69 10.59 13.39
C GLY A 118 7.33 9.95 13.57
N GLY A 119 6.89 9.84 14.83
CA GLY A 119 5.52 9.52 15.21
C GLY A 119 5.44 8.42 16.27
N ALA A 120 5.14 8.83 17.49
CA ALA A 120 4.93 8.00 18.66
C ALA A 120 4.21 6.67 18.39
N ASP A 121 4.74 5.64 19.03
CA ASP A 121 4.07 4.41 19.45
C ASP A 121 3.19 4.78 20.66
N PRO A 122 1.85 4.82 20.57
CA PRO A 122 1.03 4.77 21.77
C PRO A 122 1.00 3.31 22.22
N ARG A 123 1.99 2.91 23.03
CA ARG A 123 1.83 1.74 23.89
C ARG A 123 0.55 1.93 24.71
N PRO A 124 -0.41 0.99 24.69
CA PRO A 124 -1.48 0.99 25.67
C PRO A 124 -0.84 0.80 27.05
N HIS A 125 -0.96 1.80 27.92
CA HIS A 125 -0.62 1.65 29.32
C HIS A 125 -1.68 0.73 29.95
N PRO A 126 -1.31 -0.31 30.71
CA PRO A 126 -2.28 -1.00 31.55
C PRO A 126 -2.67 -0.09 32.72
N PRO A 127 -3.94 -0.14 33.19
CA PRO A 127 -4.37 0.63 34.35
C PRO A 127 -3.73 0.07 35.62
N ALA A 128 -3.35 0.98 36.52
CA ALA A 128 -3.11 0.69 37.93
C ALA A 128 -4.36 1.04 38.74
#